data_AF-A0A4U5U6Q3-F1
#
_entry.id   AF-A0A4U5U6Q3-F1
#
_cell.length_a   1.000
_cell.length_b   1.000
_cell.length_c   1.000
_cell.angle_alpha   90.00
_cell.angle_beta   90.00
_cell.angle_gamma   90.00
#
_symmetry.space_group_name_H-M   'P 1'
#
loop_
_entity.id
_entity.type
_entity.pdbx_description
1 polymer ?
#
loop_
_entity_poly.entity_id
_entity_poly.type
_entity_poly.pdbx_seq_one_letter_code
_entity_poly.pdbx_strand_id
1 'polypeptide(L)'
;MAASSDRLAPFPAAEEPGAGAPDTADGDSDEGGDIFVCNSNPVAAVSRGVSQPEPPDLFSEEDEDDDEEEEEEAGANTPAKSNGVHSDDDNDLFAEAHVELSTDKPGNSDRKELSTSSSGLRPASSFTQSHAAMQPTSLEQMEDEEAKDSFDVDVAVTNPEKVGDGMNAYVAYKVSTRTSLPMFRSKAFTVRRRYSDFLGLYEKLSVKQSLQGCIIPPPPEKSVVGMTKVKVGMDDPSSVEFVERRRAALERYLQRVVCHPSLLQDPDVREFLEREELPRAVSTQTLSGAGFLKMINRASDAVNKMTIKMNESDTWFEDKFQEVENEEQQLRKLHALVDSLVNHRKELCGNTAVFAKSMAMLGNSEDNTALSRALSQLAEVEDKMEQLHQEQAASDFFIFEELLADYIRLLGAMRGCFDQRIRAWQRWQEAQGTLQKKREAEAKLLWANKPDKLQQAKDEITEWESRVTQYERDFDRVGMTVRKEVLRFEKEKAKDFKSQIIKYLEAMLQSQQRLIKFWEAFLPEAKAIA
;
A
#
# COMPACT_ATOMS: atom_id res chain seq x y z
N MET A 1 -5.97 -13.68 56.88
CA MET A 1 -6.56 -13.37 58.20
C MET A 1 -7.53 -12.21 57.98
N ALA A 2 -8.79 -12.49 57.70
CA ALA A 2 -9.92 -12.74 58.63
C ALA A 2 -10.75 -11.44 58.75
N ALA A 3 -11.89 -11.32 58.05
CA ALA A 3 -13.25 -11.79 58.42
C ALA A 3 -14.05 -10.60 59.04
N SER A 4 -15.35 -10.31 58.83
CA SER A 4 -16.57 -11.00 58.36
C SER A 4 -17.61 -9.91 57.98
N SER A 5 -18.41 -10.04 56.91
CA SER A 5 -19.76 -10.67 56.77
C SER A 5 -20.95 -9.95 57.42
N ASP A 6 -21.95 -9.56 56.60
CA ASP A 6 -23.39 -9.88 56.70
C ASP A 6 -24.16 -9.21 55.52
N ARG A 7 -24.62 -9.94 54.49
CA ARG A 7 -25.93 -10.62 54.29
C ARG A 7 -27.17 -9.70 54.31
N LEU A 8 -27.86 -9.61 53.16
CA LEU A 8 -29.32 -9.73 52.97
C LEU A 8 -29.67 -9.80 51.46
N ALA A 9 -30.69 -10.59 51.11
CA ALA A 9 -31.25 -10.88 49.78
C ALA A 9 -32.82 -10.79 49.88
N PRO A 10 -33.68 -11.17 48.91
CA PRO A 10 -33.84 -10.75 47.49
C PRO A 10 -35.33 -10.51 47.02
N PHE A 11 -35.54 -10.10 45.74
CA PHE A 11 -36.74 -10.20 44.84
C PHE A 11 -38.04 -9.40 45.16
N PRO A 12 -39.00 -9.11 44.21
CA PRO A 12 -39.51 -9.87 43.03
C PRO A 12 -39.59 -9.09 41.68
N ALA A 13 -39.54 -9.69 40.48
CA ALA A 13 -40.51 -10.50 39.70
C ALA A 13 -41.74 -9.72 39.14
N ALA A 14 -41.86 -9.69 37.81
CA ALA A 14 -43.08 -9.42 37.00
C ALA A 14 -42.85 -10.10 35.63
N GLU A 15 -43.28 -11.34 35.42
CA GLU A 15 -44.58 -11.78 34.85
C GLU A 15 -44.92 -11.19 33.46
N GLU A 16 -44.73 -12.04 32.45
CA GLU A 16 -45.44 -12.04 31.17
C GLU A 16 -46.89 -12.51 31.32
N PRO A 17 -47.74 -12.20 30.33
CA PRO A 17 -48.47 -13.24 29.61
C PRO A 17 -48.35 -13.00 28.09
N GLY A 18 -48.38 -13.97 27.16
CA GLY A 18 -48.91 -15.31 27.16
C GLY A 18 -49.60 -15.55 25.80
N ALA A 19 -49.05 -16.50 25.02
CA ALA A 19 -49.65 -17.33 23.97
C ALA A 19 -50.67 -16.76 22.94
N GLY A 20 -50.38 -16.97 21.65
CA GLY A 20 -51.41 -16.98 20.60
C GLY A 20 -50.88 -17.04 19.16
N ALA A 21 -50.83 -18.24 18.59
CA ALA A 21 -50.87 -18.50 17.14
C ALA A 21 -51.76 -19.76 16.96
N PRO A 22 -52.25 -20.13 15.75
CA PRO A 22 -52.23 -19.47 14.45
C PRO A 22 -53.65 -19.38 13.80
N ASP A 23 -53.83 -18.56 12.77
CA ASP A 23 -54.69 -18.85 11.60
C ASP A 23 -54.80 -17.60 10.71
N THR A 24 -54.32 -17.70 9.47
CA THR A 24 -54.75 -16.79 8.39
C THR A 24 -55.04 -17.60 7.14
N ALA A 25 -56.33 -17.62 6.84
CA ALA A 25 -56.92 -18.10 5.61
C ALA A 25 -56.60 -17.19 4.41
N ASP A 26 -56.73 -17.82 3.25
CA ASP A 26 -57.01 -17.33 1.90
C ASP A 26 -57.44 -15.86 1.75
N GLY A 27 -56.88 -15.22 0.72
CA GLY A 27 -57.24 -13.88 0.27
C GLY A 27 -56.61 -13.54 -1.07
N ASP A 28 -57.09 -14.22 -2.10
CA ASP A 28 -56.88 -13.97 -3.53
C ASP A 28 -57.32 -12.52 -3.89
N SER A 29 -56.48 -11.77 -4.62
CA SER A 29 -56.91 -10.63 -5.44
C SER A 29 -55.85 -10.28 -6.48
N ASP A 30 -56.31 -10.52 -7.70
CA ASP A 30 -55.80 -10.39 -9.05
C ASP A 30 -55.47 -8.94 -9.51
N GLU A 31 -54.91 -8.86 -10.72
CA GLU A 31 -54.58 -7.72 -11.59
C GLU A 31 -53.15 -7.14 -11.42
N GLY A 32 -52.24 -7.15 -12.41
CA GLY A 32 -52.31 -7.44 -13.84
C GLY A 32 -51.18 -6.66 -14.53
N GLY A 33 -50.49 -7.25 -15.51
CA GLY A 33 -49.49 -6.51 -16.30
C GLY A 33 -48.48 -7.34 -17.09
N ASP A 34 -48.96 -8.17 -18.01
CA ASP A 34 -48.15 -8.80 -19.06
C ASP A 34 -47.62 -7.79 -20.08
N ILE A 35 -46.30 -7.70 -20.26
CA ILE A 35 -45.66 -7.29 -21.53
C ILE A 35 -44.42 -8.15 -21.76
N PHE A 36 -44.59 -9.26 -22.48
CA PHE A 36 -43.55 -9.86 -23.31
C PHE A 36 -44.17 -10.19 -24.67
N VAL A 37 -43.74 -9.46 -25.70
CA VAL A 37 -44.01 -9.80 -27.11
C VAL A 37 -42.71 -10.35 -27.68
N CYS A 38 -42.67 -11.66 -27.91
CA CYS A 38 -41.78 -12.27 -28.88
C CYS A 38 -42.30 -11.98 -30.29
N ASN A 39 -41.40 -11.68 -31.23
CA ASN A 39 -41.69 -11.81 -32.66
C ASN A 39 -40.81 -12.92 -33.24
N SER A 40 -41.44 -13.82 -34.00
CA SER A 40 -40.90 -15.09 -34.47
C SER A 40 -40.55 -15.07 -35.97
N ASN A 41 -39.35 -15.58 -36.30
CA ASN A 41 -39.00 -16.52 -37.42
C ASN A 41 -39.35 -16.17 -38.89
N PRO A 42 -38.97 -16.98 -39.93
CA PRO A 42 -38.27 -18.30 -39.99
C PRO A 42 -37.10 -18.33 -41.05
N VAL A 43 -36.38 -19.40 -41.44
CA VAL A 43 -36.78 -20.74 -41.97
C VAL A 43 -35.57 -21.71 -42.11
N ALA A 44 -35.80 -22.99 -41.74
CA ALA A 44 -35.24 -24.28 -42.23
C ALA A 44 -33.74 -24.63 -42.03
N ALA A 45 -33.32 -25.87 -41.73
CA ALA A 45 -33.97 -27.18 -41.59
C ALA A 45 -33.02 -28.22 -40.92
N VAL A 46 -33.58 -29.15 -40.11
CA VAL A 46 -33.39 -30.65 -40.11
C VAL A 46 -31.93 -31.19 -40.05
N SER A 47 -31.47 -32.13 -39.21
CA SER A 47 -31.99 -33.06 -38.19
C SER A 47 -30.83 -33.83 -37.49
N ARG A 48 -31.06 -34.25 -36.22
CA ARG A 48 -30.70 -35.51 -35.51
C ARG A 48 -29.29 -36.16 -35.55
N GLY A 49 -28.86 -36.57 -34.34
CA GLY A 49 -28.10 -37.81 -34.04
C GLY A 49 -26.73 -37.56 -33.42
N VAL A 50 -26.52 -37.65 -32.09
CA VAL A 50 -26.31 -38.84 -31.21
C VAL A 50 -24.95 -39.54 -31.41
N SER A 51 -24.21 -39.59 -30.28
CA SER A 51 -23.15 -40.52 -29.84
C SER A 51 -21.66 -40.24 -30.15
N GLN A 52 -20.87 -40.31 -29.07
CA GLN A 52 -19.41 -40.50 -29.00
C GLN A 52 -18.95 -41.77 -29.76
N PRO A 53 -17.64 -41.91 -30.07
CA PRO A 53 -16.76 -42.69 -29.17
C PRO A 53 -15.29 -42.19 -29.05
N GLU A 54 -14.59 -42.81 -28.10
CA GLU A 54 -13.15 -42.74 -27.75
C GLU A 54 -12.19 -43.09 -28.92
N PRO A 55 -10.90 -42.72 -28.85
CA PRO A 55 -9.86 -43.31 -29.70
C PRO A 55 -9.05 -44.42 -28.99
N PRO A 56 -8.57 -45.43 -29.73
CA PRO A 56 -7.79 -46.56 -29.22
C PRO A 56 -6.27 -46.37 -29.35
N ASP A 57 -5.61 -47.40 -28.83
CA ASP A 57 -4.22 -47.57 -28.43
C ASP A 57 -3.29 -48.13 -29.54
N LEU A 58 -1.98 -47.82 -29.40
CA LEU A 58 -0.79 -48.68 -29.57
C LEU A 58 -0.47 -49.52 -30.85
N PHE A 59 0.76 -49.28 -31.34
CA PHE A 59 1.75 -50.13 -32.05
C PHE A 59 1.67 -50.44 -33.57
N SER A 60 2.86 -50.26 -34.21
CA SER A 60 3.57 -51.04 -35.27
C SER A 60 4.07 -50.11 -36.40
N GLU A 61 5.39 -49.86 -36.55
CA GLU A 61 6.34 -50.65 -37.40
C GLU A 61 5.92 -50.58 -38.89
N GLU A 62 6.70 -50.21 -39.91
CA GLU A 62 8.11 -50.37 -40.33
C GLU A 62 8.25 -49.45 -41.59
N ASP A 63 9.35 -48.72 -41.75
CA ASP A 63 10.44 -48.92 -42.73
C ASP A 63 10.12 -48.75 -44.23
N GLU A 64 11.16 -48.21 -44.90
CA GLU A 64 11.50 -48.20 -46.33
C GLU A 64 11.33 -46.89 -47.14
N ASP A 65 12.51 -46.44 -47.55
CA ASP A 65 12.93 -45.32 -48.37
C ASP A 65 12.49 -45.40 -49.85
N ASP A 66 12.54 -44.26 -50.55
CA ASP A 66 13.22 -44.13 -51.85
C ASP A 66 13.36 -42.65 -52.27
N ASP A 67 14.61 -42.19 -52.13
CA ASP A 67 15.51 -41.35 -52.94
C ASP A 67 15.11 -40.32 -54.03
N GLU A 68 16.12 -39.44 -54.23
CA GLU A 68 16.52 -38.59 -55.37
C GLU A 68 16.14 -37.09 -55.29
N GLU A 69 17.02 -36.08 -55.43
CA GLU A 69 18.46 -35.98 -55.76
C GLU A 69 18.98 -34.54 -55.43
N GLU A 70 20.22 -34.47 -54.91
CA GLU A 70 21.40 -33.58 -55.20
C GLU A 70 21.25 -32.03 -55.29
N GLU A 71 22.22 -31.17 -54.88
CA GLU A 71 23.69 -31.20 -55.00
C GLU A 71 24.44 -30.42 -53.88
N GLU A 72 25.57 -31.01 -53.46
CA GLU A 72 26.94 -30.47 -53.20
C GLU A 72 27.19 -29.34 -52.17
N GLU A 73 27.90 -29.56 -51.04
CA GLU A 73 29.32 -29.96 -50.76
C GLU A 73 30.15 -28.73 -50.33
N ALA A 74 31.14 -28.74 -49.41
CA ALA A 74 31.95 -29.76 -48.74
C ALA A 74 32.38 -29.17 -47.37
N GLY A 75 32.62 -29.89 -46.26
CA GLY A 75 33.49 -31.06 -46.02
C GLY A 75 34.55 -30.61 -44.97
N ALA A 76 35.04 -31.39 -44.00
CA ALA A 76 34.82 -32.75 -43.55
C ALA A 76 35.52 -32.96 -42.17
N ASN A 77 35.21 -34.09 -41.53
CA ASN A 77 35.99 -34.88 -40.57
C ASN A 77 35.86 -34.67 -39.04
N THR A 78 35.01 -35.52 -38.47
CA THR A 78 35.06 -36.13 -37.12
C THR A 78 36.24 -37.13 -36.98
N PRO A 79 36.59 -37.61 -35.77
CA PRO A 79 35.94 -38.84 -35.28
C PRO A 79 35.67 -38.91 -33.76
N ALA A 80 34.75 -39.82 -33.42
CA ALA A 80 34.27 -40.18 -32.09
C ALA A 80 35.34 -40.76 -31.14
N LYS A 81 35.12 -40.60 -29.80
CA LYS A 81 34.93 -41.72 -28.84
C LYS A 81 34.78 -41.27 -27.37
N SER A 82 33.87 -41.98 -26.70
CA SER A 82 33.89 -42.50 -25.31
C SER A 82 33.59 -41.62 -24.09
N ASN A 83 32.72 -42.19 -23.24
CA ASN A 83 32.50 -41.95 -21.81
C ASN A 83 33.73 -41.46 -21.01
N GLY A 84 33.51 -40.46 -20.17
CA GLY A 84 34.41 -40.11 -19.07
C GLY A 84 33.80 -39.04 -18.17
N VAL A 85 33.58 -39.41 -16.91
CA VAL A 85 33.27 -38.51 -15.79
C VAL A 85 34.33 -37.40 -15.72
N HIS A 86 33.90 -36.15 -15.65
CA HIS A 86 34.69 -35.07 -15.03
C HIS A 86 33.76 -34.13 -14.26
N SER A 87 34.07 -34.03 -12.97
CA SER A 87 33.76 -32.91 -12.11
C SER A 87 34.35 -31.63 -12.70
N ASP A 88 33.73 -30.49 -12.41
CA ASP A 88 34.37 -29.44 -11.61
C ASP A 88 33.44 -28.22 -11.51
N ASP A 89 33.19 -27.89 -10.24
CA ASP A 89 33.20 -26.57 -9.63
C ASP A 89 32.18 -25.50 -10.02
N ASP A 90 31.28 -25.35 -9.04
CA ASP A 90 30.53 -24.17 -8.61
C ASP A 90 31.20 -22.82 -8.96
N ASN A 91 30.45 -21.99 -9.69
CA ASN A 91 30.73 -20.57 -9.82
C ASN A 91 30.16 -19.85 -8.58
N ASP A 92 31.05 -19.63 -7.61
CA ASP A 92 30.77 -18.98 -6.34
C ASP A 92 30.56 -17.46 -6.53
N LEU A 93 29.30 -17.02 -6.46
CA LEU A 93 28.83 -15.67 -6.79
C LEU A 93 28.92 -14.68 -5.61
N PHE A 94 29.88 -14.82 -4.69
CA PHE A 94 29.98 -13.97 -3.49
C PHE A 94 31.38 -13.58 -3.02
N ALA A 95 32.39 -13.60 -3.89
CA ALA A 95 33.70 -13.03 -3.56
C ALA A 95 33.79 -11.59 -4.06
N GLU A 96 33.53 -10.60 -3.20
CA GLU A 96 34.18 -9.26 -3.17
C GLU A 96 33.53 -8.36 -2.09
N ALA A 97 33.99 -8.49 -0.85
CA ALA A 97 33.88 -7.44 0.18
C ALA A 97 34.81 -7.75 1.37
N HIS A 98 36.13 -7.56 1.21
CA HIS A 98 37.04 -7.44 2.33
C HIS A 98 37.42 -5.96 2.53
N VAL A 99 36.81 -5.34 3.53
CA VAL A 99 37.25 -4.05 4.09
C VAL A 99 38.11 -4.37 5.31
N GLU A 100 39.41 -4.14 5.21
CA GLU A 100 40.33 -4.27 6.35
C GLU A 100 40.15 -3.11 7.33
N LEU A 101 39.72 -3.44 8.55
CA LEU A 101 39.83 -2.58 9.72
C LEU A 101 41.29 -2.54 10.19
N SER A 102 41.86 -1.34 10.29
CA SER A 102 43.06 -1.11 11.13
C SER A 102 42.70 -0.21 12.30
N THR A 103 42.70 -0.80 13.49
CA THR A 103 42.68 -0.13 14.79
C THR A 103 44.12 0.14 15.23
N ASP A 104 44.43 1.37 15.65
CA ASP A 104 45.41 1.61 16.72
C ASP A 104 45.24 3.01 17.37
N LYS A 105 45.42 3.04 18.70
CA LYS A 105 45.51 4.21 19.60
C LYS A 105 46.72 3.95 20.55
N PRO A 106 47.16 4.92 21.38
CA PRO A 106 47.61 6.28 21.10
C PRO A 106 49.04 6.54 21.67
N GLY A 107 49.71 7.61 21.26
CA GLY A 107 51.02 8.00 21.80
C GLY A 107 51.30 9.50 21.68
N ASN A 108 51.68 10.08 22.81
CA ASN A 108 51.83 11.51 23.14
C ASN A 108 53.11 12.15 22.55
N SER A 109 53.05 13.48 22.31
CA SER A 109 54.04 14.54 22.61
C SER A 109 54.50 15.47 21.47
N ASP A 110 54.45 16.77 21.83
CA ASP A 110 55.31 17.90 21.43
C ASP A 110 54.98 18.81 20.22
N ARG A 111 54.35 19.94 20.59
CA ARG A 111 54.80 21.34 20.40
C ARG A 111 55.72 21.65 19.20
N LYS A 112 55.24 22.53 18.30
CA LYS A 112 55.86 23.85 18.08
C LYS A 112 54.98 24.82 17.29
N GLU A 113 54.87 26.02 17.85
CA GLU A 113 54.35 27.23 17.23
C GLU A 113 55.19 27.67 16.02
N LEU A 114 54.57 28.29 15.02
CA LEU A 114 55.10 29.55 14.47
C LEU A 114 53.98 30.37 13.80
N SER A 115 53.86 31.59 14.32
CA SER A 115 53.16 32.77 13.83
C SER A 115 53.63 33.25 12.44
N THR A 116 52.73 33.83 11.65
CA THR A 116 52.94 35.18 11.07
C THR A 116 51.66 35.78 10.49
N SER A 117 51.44 37.03 10.88
CA SER A 117 50.43 38.00 10.49
C SER A 117 50.62 38.57 9.07
N SER A 118 49.54 38.99 8.39
CA SER A 118 49.24 40.42 8.13
C SER A 118 48.14 40.66 7.08
N SER A 119 47.14 41.42 7.52
CA SER A 119 46.37 42.51 6.89
C SER A 119 46.34 42.71 5.37
N GLY A 120 45.11 42.87 4.85
CA GLY A 120 44.72 44.21 4.34
C GLY A 120 44.05 44.32 2.96
N LEU A 121 42.84 44.90 3.00
CA LEU A 121 42.26 45.88 2.07
C LEU A 121 41.35 45.41 0.90
N ARG A 122 40.13 45.97 0.97
CA ARG A 122 39.10 46.10 -0.08
C ARG A 122 39.51 47.15 -1.13
N PRO A 123 38.76 47.23 -2.24
CA PRO A 123 37.89 48.42 -2.41
C PRO A 123 36.45 48.11 -2.88
N ALA A 124 35.57 49.08 -2.65
CA ALA A 124 34.18 49.20 -3.13
C ALA A 124 34.16 49.62 -4.63
N SER A 125 33.08 49.68 -5.43
CA SER A 125 31.62 49.70 -5.30
C SER A 125 31.01 49.70 -6.73
N SER A 126 29.83 49.13 -7.00
CA SER A 126 28.83 49.71 -7.93
C SER A 126 27.43 49.09 -7.77
N PHE A 127 26.42 49.94 -7.94
CA PHE A 127 24.95 49.74 -7.91
C PHE A 127 24.40 48.60 -8.80
N THR A 128 23.33 47.92 -8.36
CA THR A 128 21.98 47.95 -9.00
C THR A 128 20.96 46.96 -8.37
N GLN A 129 19.71 47.44 -8.27
CA GLN A 129 18.39 46.78 -8.21
C GLN A 129 18.10 45.67 -7.18
N SER A 130 17.30 46.06 -6.18
CA SER A 130 16.56 45.17 -5.28
C SER A 130 15.39 44.49 -6.01
N HIS A 131 15.57 43.22 -6.38
CA HIS A 131 14.47 42.27 -6.42
C HIS A 131 14.35 41.66 -5.02
N ALA A 132 13.17 41.79 -4.41
CA ALA A 132 12.86 41.13 -3.15
C ALA A 132 12.79 39.61 -3.38
N ALA A 133 13.93 38.93 -3.25
CA ALA A 133 13.98 37.50 -3.06
C ALA A 133 13.44 37.22 -1.66
N MET A 134 12.28 36.57 -1.57
CA MET A 134 11.81 35.98 -0.32
C MET A 134 12.87 34.99 0.15
N GLN A 135 13.50 35.28 1.29
CA GLN A 135 14.39 34.33 1.93
C GLN A 135 13.58 33.07 2.28
N PRO A 136 14.10 31.86 2.03
CA PRO A 136 13.47 30.66 2.54
C PRO A 136 13.48 30.78 4.07
N THR A 137 12.30 30.73 4.69
CA THR A 137 12.15 30.38 6.10
C THR A 137 13.07 29.20 6.38
N SER A 138 14.01 29.36 7.32
CA SER A 138 15.05 28.37 7.55
C SER A 138 14.42 27.04 7.93
N LEU A 139 14.96 25.94 7.39
CA LEU A 139 14.55 24.56 7.67
C LEU A 139 14.35 24.32 9.18
N GLU A 140 15.24 24.91 9.99
CA GLU A 140 15.23 24.88 11.46
C GLU A 140 13.94 25.45 12.09
N GLN A 141 13.38 26.54 11.54
CA GLN A 141 12.13 27.11 12.04
C GLN A 141 10.92 26.21 11.76
N MET A 142 10.97 25.42 10.69
CA MET A 142 9.93 24.44 10.38
C MET A 142 10.06 23.17 11.24
N GLU A 143 11.29 22.77 11.58
CA GLU A 143 11.58 21.64 12.46
C GLU A 143 11.13 21.86 13.92
N ASP A 144 11.29 23.10 14.44
CA ASP A 144 10.93 23.47 15.82
C ASP A 144 9.41 23.54 16.08
N GLU A 145 8.60 23.89 15.07
CA GLU A 145 7.13 23.90 15.21
C GLU A 145 6.54 22.48 15.23
N GLU A 146 7.17 21.51 14.53
CA GLU A 146 6.71 20.12 14.46
C GLU A 146 7.02 19.29 15.70
N ALA A 147 8.04 19.63 16.48
CA ALA A 147 8.37 18.93 17.73
C ALA A 147 7.25 19.01 18.78
N LYS A 148 6.25 19.89 18.58
CA LYS A 148 5.10 20.10 19.46
C LYS A 148 3.83 19.37 19.03
N ASP A 149 3.75 18.83 17.82
CA ASP A 149 2.52 18.26 17.23
C ASP A 149 2.39 16.74 17.47
N SER A 150 2.58 16.31 18.73
CA SER A 150 2.23 14.95 19.15
C SER A 150 0.76 14.91 19.57
N PHE A 151 -0.12 14.47 18.67
CA PHE A 151 -1.54 14.28 19.00
C PHE A 151 -1.76 12.94 19.71
N ASP A 152 -2.34 12.99 20.91
CA ASP A 152 -2.74 11.79 21.65
C ASP A 152 -4.06 11.24 21.09
N VAL A 153 -3.97 10.54 19.96
CA VAL A 153 -5.08 9.81 19.33
C VAL A 153 -4.59 8.41 18.99
N ASP A 154 -5.10 7.42 19.71
CA ASP A 154 -4.87 6.01 19.44
C ASP A 154 -6.09 5.41 18.76
N VAL A 155 -5.88 4.75 17.61
CA VAL A 155 -6.92 4.09 16.83
C VAL A 155 -6.55 2.64 16.55
N ALA A 156 -7.51 1.76 16.78
CA ALA A 156 -7.40 0.34 16.50
C ALA A 156 -8.57 -0.15 15.64
N VAL A 157 -8.29 -0.95 14.62
CA VAL A 157 -9.32 -1.57 13.76
C VAL A 157 -9.31 -3.06 14.04
N THR A 158 -10.39 -3.58 14.61
CA THR A 158 -10.47 -4.95 15.15
C THR A 158 -11.78 -5.62 14.74
N ASN A 159 -11.95 -6.89 15.12
CA ASN A 159 -13.19 -7.66 15.03
C ASN A 159 -13.88 -7.56 13.66
N PRO A 160 -13.25 -8.08 12.59
CA PRO A 160 -13.93 -8.17 11.30
C PRO A 160 -15.14 -9.11 11.41
N GLU A 161 -16.32 -8.61 11.05
CA GLU A 161 -17.57 -9.36 11.16
C GLU A 161 -18.34 -9.27 9.84
N LYS A 162 -18.80 -10.42 9.33
CA LYS A 162 -19.69 -10.46 8.17
C LYS A 162 -21.08 -9.99 8.61
N VAL A 163 -21.56 -8.93 7.99
CA VAL A 163 -22.90 -8.35 8.21
C VAL A 163 -23.76 -8.58 6.98
N GLY A 164 -24.96 -9.12 7.21
CA GLY A 164 -25.93 -9.45 6.17
C GLY A 164 -25.68 -10.78 5.47
N ASP A 165 -26.59 -11.15 4.59
CA ASP A 165 -26.57 -12.42 3.86
C ASP A 165 -26.71 -12.21 2.33
N GLY A 166 -26.28 -13.20 1.55
CA GLY A 166 -26.34 -13.19 0.08
C GLY A 166 -25.49 -12.11 -0.59
N MET A 167 -25.96 -11.57 -1.72
CA MET A 167 -25.22 -10.62 -2.57
C MET A 167 -24.90 -9.27 -1.87
N ASN A 168 -25.66 -8.92 -0.83
CA ASN A 168 -25.52 -7.66 -0.08
C ASN A 168 -24.64 -7.78 1.17
N ALA A 169 -24.08 -8.96 1.46
CA ALA A 169 -23.18 -9.14 2.59
C ALA A 169 -21.90 -8.29 2.45
N TYR A 170 -21.43 -7.76 3.59
CA TYR A 170 -20.19 -6.99 3.68
C TYR A 170 -19.47 -7.26 5.00
N VAL A 171 -18.17 -6.95 5.05
CA VAL A 171 -17.40 -7.01 6.30
C VAL A 171 -17.43 -5.65 6.98
N ALA A 172 -17.87 -5.63 8.23
CA ALA A 172 -17.76 -4.50 9.14
C ALA A 172 -16.57 -4.70 10.08
N TYR A 173 -15.92 -3.60 10.42
CA TYR A 173 -14.77 -3.54 11.31
C TYR A 173 -15.13 -2.68 12.52
N LYS A 174 -14.67 -3.10 13.70
CA LYS A 174 -14.77 -2.34 14.94
C LYS A 174 -13.62 -1.33 15.00
N VAL A 175 -13.91 -0.06 14.81
CA VAL A 175 -12.96 1.04 14.97
C VAL A 175 -13.05 1.56 16.39
N SER A 176 -11.99 1.35 17.17
CA SER A 176 -11.89 1.82 18.55
C SER A 176 -10.94 3.01 18.60
N THR A 177 -11.35 4.10 19.25
CA THR A 177 -10.55 5.33 19.34
C THR A 177 -10.40 5.73 20.80
N ARG A 178 -9.18 6.10 21.20
CA ARG A 178 -8.87 6.72 22.49
C ARG A 178 -8.13 8.02 22.24
N THR A 179 -8.50 9.06 22.96
CA THR A 179 -7.87 10.38 22.79
C THR A 179 -8.05 11.26 24.01
N SER A 180 -7.07 12.15 24.24
CA SER A 180 -7.17 13.24 25.22
C SER A 180 -7.65 14.56 24.62
N LEU A 181 -7.89 14.62 23.30
CA LEU A 181 -8.17 15.87 22.60
C LEU A 181 -9.60 16.37 22.88
N PRO A 182 -9.78 17.67 23.21
CA PRO A 182 -11.09 18.24 23.57
C PRO A 182 -12.05 18.36 22.39
N MET A 183 -11.57 18.18 21.16
CA MET A 183 -12.39 18.23 19.96
C MET A 183 -13.27 16.98 19.76
N PHE A 184 -13.08 15.95 20.58
CA PHE A 184 -13.91 14.74 20.59
C PHE A 184 -14.87 14.76 21.77
N ARG A 185 -16.07 14.18 21.59
CA ARG A 185 -17.14 14.10 22.58
C ARG A 185 -16.79 13.22 23.77
N SER A 186 -15.96 12.21 23.55
CA SER A 186 -15.60 11.20 24.54
C SER A 186 -14.14 10.81 24.40
N LYS A 187 -13.51 10.48 25.54
CA LYS A 187 -12.08 10.09 25.58
C LYS A 187 -11.83 8.68 25.02
N ALA A 188 -12.88 7.86 24.96
CA ALA A 188 -12.85 6.54 24.37
C ALA A 188 -14.22 6.23 23.78
N PHE A 189 -14.25 5.76 22.54
CA PHE A 189 -15.49 5.37 21.86
C PHE A 189 -15.19 4.30 20.80
N THR A 190 -16.24 3.71 20.26
CA THR A 190 -16.14 2.66 19.25
C THR A 190 -17.28 2.79 18.26
N VAL A 191 -16.94 2.63 16.98
CA VAL A 191 -17.91 2.62 15.88
C VAL A 191 -17.68 1.42 14.97
N ARG A 192 -18.73 1.03 14.24
CA ARG A 192 -18.62 0.01 13.18
C ARG A 192 -18.49 0.69 11.82
N ARG A 193 -17.51 0.25 11.03
CA ARG A 193 -17.24 0.78 9.70
C ARG A 193 -17.05 -0.36 8.72
N ARG A 194 -17.68 -0.26 7.55
CA ARG A 194 -17.37 -1.16 6.44
C ARG A 194 -16.32 -0.53 5.55
N TYR A 195 -15.65 -1.35 4.74
CA TYR A 195 -14.57 -0.91 3.86
C TYR A 195 -14.95 0.29 2.96
N SER A 196 -16.19 0.35 2.44
CA SER A 196 -16.63 1.49 1.62
C SER A 196 -16.71 2.82 2.37
N ASP A 197 -16.83 2.79 3.70
CA ASP A 197 -16.91 4.02 4.50
C ASP A 197 -15.52 4.66 4.60
N PHE A 198 -14.46 3.85 4.73
CA PHE A 198 -13.07 4.32 4.67
C PHE A 198 -12.76 4.97 3.31
N LEU A 199 -13.31 4.42 2.22
CA LEU A 199 -13.16 5.01 0.90
C LEU A 199 -13.93 6.31 0.74
N GLY A 200 -15.12 6.40 1.34
CA GLY A 200 -15.87 7.64 1.39
C GLY A 200 -15.12 8.73 2.16
N LEU A 201 -14.47 8.39 3.28
CA LEU A 201 -13.58 9.30 4.00
C LEU A 201 -12.43 9.77 3.10
N TYR A 202 -11.73 8.83 2.46
CA TYR A 202 -10.62 9.16 1.55
C TYR A 202 -11.07 10.10 0.42
N GLU A 203 -12.19 9.81 -0.26
CA GLU A 203 -12.70 10.65 -1.35
C GLU A 203 -12.96 12.09 -0.90
N LYS A 204 -13.60 12.27 0.27
CA LYS A 204 -13.84 13.60 0.83
C LYS A 204 -12.55 14.33 1.19
N LEU A 205 -11.60 13.65 1.82
CA LEU A 205 -10.29 14.22 2.13
C LEU A 205 -9.53 14.59 0.86
N SER A 206 -9.52 13.71 -0.14
CA SER A 206 -8.89 13.95 -1.44
C SER A 206 -9.42 15.20 -2.12
N VAL A 207 -10.74 15.41 -2.15
CA VAL A 207 -11.30 16.61 -2.78
C VAL A 207 -10.91 17.91 -2.04
N LYS A 208 -10.86 17.88 -0.71
CA LYS A 208 -10.61 19.09 0.11
C LYS A 208 -9.14 19.43 0.28
N GLN A 209 -8.34 18.42 0.63
CA GLN A 209 -6.96 18.58 1.11
C GLN A 209 -5.95 18.39 -0.02
N SER A 210 -6.26 17.61 -1.07
CA SER A 210 -5.34 17.45 -2.20
C SER A 210 -5.15 18.78 -2.91
N LEU A 211 -6.21 19.59 -3.04
CA LEU A 211 -6.13 20.93 -3.64
C LEU A 211 -5.16 21.88 -2.92
N GLN A 212 -4.84 21.59 -1.66
CA GLN A 212 -3.94 22.38 -0.82
C GLN A 212 -2.49 21.86 -0.87
N GLY A 213 -2.22 20.73 -1.52
CA GLY A 213 -0.89 20.12 -1.59
C GLY A 213 -0.57 19.18 -0.42
N CYS A 214 -1.56 18.74 0.34
CA CYS A 214 -1.39 17.78 1.45
C CYS A 214 -1.21 16.34 0.95
N ILE A 215 -0.30 15.58 1.57
CA ILE A 215 -0.12 14.15 1.26
C ILE A 215 -1.20 13.36 1.99
N ILE A 216 -2.15 12.84 1.22
CA ILE A 216 -3.28 12.09 1.77
C ILE A 216 -2.96 10.59 1.69
N PRO A 217 -2.89 9.88 2.83
CA PRO A 217 -2.67 8.44 2.84
C PRO A 217 -3.70 7.74 1.96
N PRO A 218 -3.30 6.90 1.00
CA PRO A 218 -4.24 6.12 0.22
C PRO A 218 -4.73 4.88 1.00
N PRO A 219 -6.03 4.55 0.93
CA PRO A 219 -6.57 3.34 1.55
C PRO A 219 -6.07 2.08 0.83
N PRO A 220 -6.12 0.90 1.48
CA PRO A 220 -5.77 -0.36 0.83
C PRO A 220 -6.70 -0.65 -0.35
N GLU A 221 -6.18 -1.33 -1.38
CA GLU A 221 -6.90 -1.54 -2.63
C GLU A 221 -8.17 -2.39 -2.51
N LYS A 222 -9.11 -2.12 -3.42
CA LYS A 222 -10.30 -2.94 -3.62
C LYS A 222 -9.94 -4.27 -4.26
N SER A 223 -9.54 -5.27 -3.47
CA SER A 223 -9.44 -6.63 -4.00
C SER A 223 -10.83 -7.21 -4.27
N VAL A 224 -11.21 -7.23 -5.56
CA VAL A 224 -12.47 -7.82 -6.05
C VAL A 224 -12.46 -9.33 -5.87
N VAL A 225 -11.31 -9.98 -6.10
CA VAL A 225 -11.12 -11.43 -5.94
C VAL A 225 -11.30 -11.85 -4.48
N GLY A 226 -10.71 -11.12 -3.53
CA GLY A 226 -10.89 -11.40 -2.10
C GLY A 226 -12.30 -11.09 -1.60
N MET A 227 -12.98 -10.07 -2.16
CA MET A 227 -14.39 -9.80 -1.84
C MET A 227 -15.33 -10.92 -2.30
N THR A 228 -15.09 -11.53 -3.47
CA THR A 228 -15.90 -12.66 -3.95
C THR A 228 -15.71 -13.88 -3.05
N LYS A 229 -14.47 -14.17 -2.61
CA LYS A 229 -14.19 -15.28 -1.68
C LYS A 229 -14.89 -15.12 -0.34
N VAL A 230 -14.77 -13.94 0.29
CA VAL A 230 -15.44 -13.63 1.58
C VAL A 230 -16.98 -13.68 1.48
N LYS A 231 -17.55 -13.37 0.31
CA LYS A 231 -18.99 -13.47 0.10
C LYS A 231 -19.49 -14.92 -0.02
N VAL A 232 -18.68 -15.82 -0.56
CA VAL A 232 -19.04 -17.23 -0.79
C VAL A 232 -18.81 -18.07 0.48
N GLY A 233 -17.88 -17.70 1.35
CA GLY A 233 -17.69 -18.29 2.68
C GLY A 233 -16.60 -17.58 3.47
N MET A 234 -16.79 -17.39 4.78
CA MET A 234 -15.79 -16.78 5.67
C MET A 234 -14.94 -17.82 6.43
N ASP A 235 -15.27 -19.10 6.29
CA ASP A 235 -14.63 -20.21 7.01
C ASP A 235 -13.43 -20.81 6.25
N ASP A 236 -13.20 -20.37 5.01
CA ASP A 236 -12.02 -20.77 4.23
C ASP A 236 -10.78 -20.05 4.80
N PRO A 237 -9.68 -20.75 5.16
CA PRO A 237 -8.45 -20.13 5.62
C PRO A 237 -7.94 -19.01 4.69
N SER A 238 -8.16 -19.11 3.37
CA SER A 238 -7.77 -18.07 2.42
C SER A 238 -8.60 -16.78 2.56
N SER A 239 -9.84 -16.89 3.01
CA SER A 239 -10.73 -15.75 3.28
C SER A 239 -10.39 -15.05 4.60
N VAL A 240 -9.97 -15.80 5.61
CA VAL A 240 -9.53 -15.28 6.92
C VAL A 240 -8.23 -14.48 6.77
N GLU A 241 -7.23 -15.02 6.07
CA GLU A 241 -5.96 -14.31 5.81
C GLU A 241 -6.21 -12.99 5.08
N PHE A 242 -7.10 -13.00 4.08
CA PHE A 242 -7.45 -11.81 3.32
C PHE A 242 -8.13 -10.72 4.17
N VAL A 243 -9.09 -11.12 5.02
CA VAL A 243 -9.81 -10.18 5.88
C VAL A 243 -8.88 -9.56 6.92
N GLU A 244 -7.97 -10.35 7.48
CA GLU A 244 -6.98 -9.87 8.45
C GLU A 244 -5.97 -8.92 7.80
N ARG A 245 -5.46 -9.26 6.60
CA ARG A 245 -4.63 -8.36 5.78
C ARG A 245 -5.30 -7.01 5.55
N ARG A 246 -6.58 -7.04 5.14
CA ARG A 246 -7.35 -5.80 4.93
C ARG A 246 -7.54 -5.02 6.23
N ARG A 247 -7.85 -5.69 7.35
CA ARG A 247 -8.02 -5.06 8.66
C ARG A 247 -6.72 -4.33 9.08
N ALA A 248 -5.58 -5.00 8.99
CA ALA A 248 -4.27 -4.41 9.29
C ALA A 248 -3.96 -3.18 8.43
N ALA A 249 -4.23 -3.26 7.13
CA ALA A 249 -3.99 -2.14 6.22
C ALA A 249 -4.96 -0.96 6.48
N LEU A 250 -6.21 -1.23 6.87
CA LEU A 250 -7.17 -0.18 7.27
C LEU A 250 -6.78 0.50 8.58
N GLU A 251 -6.25 -0.25 9.53
CA GLU A 251 -5.69 0.28 10.77
C GLU A 251 -4.53 1.23 10.48
N ARG A 252 -3.56 0.80 9.68
CA ARG A 252 -2.42 1.62 9.28
C ARG A 252 -2.85 2.88 8.53
N TYR A 253 -3.79 2.77 7.59
CA TYR A 253 -4.39 3.91 6.90
C TYR A 253 -4.98 4.91 7.90
N LEU A 254 -5.82 4.44 8.83
CA LEU A 254 -6.50 5.31 9.78
C LEU A 254 -5.51 5.96 10.76
N GLN A 255 -4.51 5.21 11.23
CA GLN A 255 -3.42 5.73 12.06
C GLN A 255 -2.69 6.88 11.35
N ARG A 256 -2.35 6.75 10.07
CA ARG A 256 -1.72 7.86 9.31
C ARG A 256 -2.63 9.08 9.19
N VAL A 257 -3.94 8.87 8.98
CA VAL A 257 -4.91 9.97 8.90
C VAL A 257 -4.98 10.73 10.22
N VAL A 258 -5.02 10.04 11.37
CA VAL A 258 -5.12 10.70 12.68
C VAL A 258 -3.79 11.26 13.19
N CYS A 259 -2.65 10.74 12.73
CA CYS A 259 -1.33 11.29 13.05
C CYS A 259 -1.02 12.58 12.27
N HIS A 260 -1.68 12.81 11.13
CA HIS A 260 -1.42 13.99 10.31
C HIS A 260 -2.18 15.22 10.88
N PRO A 261 -1.49 16.33 11.22
CA PRO A 261 -2.10 17.49 11.88
C PRO A 261 -3.30 18.08 11.14
N SER A 262 -3.15 18.35 9.83
CA SER A 262 -4.21 18.93 9.01
C SER A 262 -5.39 17.98 8.76
N LEU A 263 -5.13 16.67 8.58
CA LEU A 263 -6.19 15.69 8.33
C LEU A 263 -7.00 15.42 9.60
N LEU A 264 -6.34 15.33 10.76
CA LEU A 264 -7.00 15.11 12.04
C LEU A 264 -8.03 16.20 12.35
N GLN A 265 -7.73 17.45 12.00
CA GLN A 265 -8.64 18.58 12.21
C GLN A 265 -9.85 18.60 11.26
N ASP A 266 -9.83 17.79 10.19
CA ASP A 266 -10.92 17.77 9.21
C ASP A 266 -12.22 17.25 9.87
N PRO A 267 -13.36 17.97 9.72
CA PRO A 267 -14.64 17.54 10.26
C PRO A 267 -15.07 16.14 9.79
N ASP A 268 -14.69 15.72 8.57
CA ASP A 268 -15.05 14.39 8.06
C ASP A 268 -14.32 13.27 8.80
N VAL A 269 -13.11 13.50 9.29
CA VAL A 269 -12.37 12.52 10.13
C VAL A 269 -13.08 12.38 11.48
N ARG A 270 -13.46 13.50 12.11
CA ARG A 270 -14.22 13.46 13.37
C ARG A 270 -15.56 12.74 13.20
N GLU A 271 -16.29 13.05 12.14
CA GLU A 271 -17.55 12.38 11.81
C GLU A 271 -17.35 10.87 11.57
N PHE A 272 -16.30 10.50 10.82
CA PHE A 272 -15.96 9.09 10.59
C PHE A 272 -15.59 8.34 11.87
N LEU A 273 -15.01 9.00 12.86
CA LEU A 273 -14.65 8.36 14.13
C LEU A 273 -15.84 8.29 15.10
N GLU A 274 -16.67 9.32 15.19
CA GLU A 274 -17.67 9.44 16.27
C GLU A 274 -19.11 9.03 15.92
N ARG A 275 -19.55 9.15 14.67
CA ARG A 275 -20.98 8.92 14.36
C ARG A 275 -21.30 7.43 14.34
N GLU A 276 -22.39 7.00 14.96
CA GLU A 276 -22.76 5.58 14.91
C GLU A 276 -23.03 5.10 13.48
N GLU A 277 -23.84 5.86 12.74
CA GLU A 277 -24.15 5.59 11.34
C GLU A 277 -23.62 6.72 10.43
N LEU A 278 -22.98 6.32 9.33
CA LEU A 278 -22.57 7.22 8.26
C LEU A 278 -23.53 7.10 7.08
N PRO A 279 -23.85 8.21 6.38
CA PRO A 279 -24.54 8.14 5.10
C PRO A 279 -23.80 7.20 4.15
N ARG A 280 -24.55 6.33 3.47
CA ARG A 280 -23.99 5.35 2.53
C ARG A 280 -23.09 6.08 1.53
N ALA A 281 -21.80 5.78 1.52
CA ALA A 281 -20.85 6.39 0.57
C ALA A 281 -21.32 6.15 -0.88
N VAL A 282 -21.77 7.23 -1.53
CA VAL A 282 -22.20 7.25 -2.93
C VAL A 282 -20.95 7.62 -3.74
N SER A 283 -20.68 6.94 -4.87
CA SER A 283 -19.51 7.17 -5.76
C SER A 283 -18.19 6.42 -5.48
N THR A 284 -18.11 5.47 -4.54
CA THR A 284 -16.84 4.72 -4.33
C THR A 284 -16.43 3.81 -5.51
N GLN A 285 -17.23 3.65 -6.56
CA GLN A 285 -16.95 2.75 -7.69
C GLN A 285 -15.73 3.19 -8.53
N THR A 286 -15.40 4.49 -8.54
CA THR A 286 -14.23 5.04 -9.24
C THR A 286 -12.89 4.73 -8.56
N LEU A 287 -12.91 4.34 -7.29
CA LEU A 287 -11.74 4.00 -6.46
C LEU A 287 -11.34 2.51 -6.51
N SER A 288 -11.84 1.75 -7.49
CA SER A 288 -11.34 0.39 -7.77
C SER A 288 -9.88 0.45 -8.25
N GLY A 289 -9.02 -0.51 -7.86
CA GLY A 289 -7.55 -0.45 -8.08
C GLY A 289 -7.13 -0.15 -9.52
N ALA A 290 -7.86 -0.68 -10.50
CA ALA A 290 -7.62 -0.39 -11.93
C ALA A 290 -8.08 1.02 -12.37
N GLY A 291 -9.03 1.64 -11.68
CA GLY A 291 -9.51 3.00 -11.93
C GLY A 291 -8.62 4.07 -11.28
N PHE A 292 -8.07 3.79 -10.09
CA PHE A 292 -7.15 4.67 -9.38
C PHE A 292 -5.78 4.77 -10.08
N LEU A 293 -5.16 3.63 -10.41
CA LEU A 293 -3.93 3.59 -11.22
C LEU A 293 -4.13 4.24 -12.60
N LYS A 294 -5.29 4.02 -13.24
CA LYS A 294 -5.61 4.71 -14.50
C LYS A 294 -5.87 6.20 -14.32
N MET A 295 -6.36 6.68 -13.18
CA MET A 295 -6.52 8.12 -12.92
C MET A 295 -5.20 8.80 -12.62
N ILE A 296 -4.29 8.16 -11.88
CA ILE A 296 -2.93 8.66 -11.64
C ILE A 296 -2.14 8.67 -12.95
N ASN A 297 -2.16 7.57 -13.71
CA ASN A 297 -1.49 7.52 -15.02
C ASN A 297 -2.16 8.46 -16.04
N ARG A 298 -3.49 8.64 -16.01
CA ARG A 298 -4.16 9.66 -16.84
C ARG A 298 -3.88 11.09 -16.39
N ALA A 299 -3.67 11.34 -15.11
CA ALA A 299 -3.23 12.64 -14.62
C ALA A 299 -1.83 12.95 -15.16
N SER A 300 -0.91 11.98 -15.08
CA SER A 300 0.43 12.05 -15.68
C SER A 300 0.38 12.22 -17.21
N ASP A 301 -0.44 11.44 -17.92
CA ASP A 301 -0.59 11.53 -19.38
C ASP A 301 -1.32 12.81 -19.84
N ALA A 302 -2.23 13.35 -19.04
CA ALA A 302 -2.91 14.63 -19.31
C ALA A 302 -1.97 15.81 -19.09
N VAL A 303 -1.06 15.74 -18.11
CA VAL A 303 0.01 16.72 -17.91
C VAL A 303 0.96 16.72 -19.11
N ASN A 304 1.22 15.56 -19.72
CA ASN A 304 2.04 15.46 -20.94
C ASN A 304 1.34 15.95 -22.23
N LYS A 305 0.00 16.11 -22.21
CA LYS A 305 -0.81 16.59 -23.36
C LYS A 305 -1.19 18.07 -23.30
N MET A 306 -0.94 18.77 -22.19
CA MET A 306 -1.20 20.20 -22.07
C MET A 306 -0.03 21.01 -22.64
N THR A 307 -0.35 21.93 -23.57
CA THR A 307 0.58 22.60 -24.50
C THR A 307 1.56 23.58 -23.85
N ILE A 308 1.48 23.77 -22.53
CA ILE A 308 2.40 24.64 -21.77
C ILE A 308 3.20 23.76 -20.81
N LYS A 309 4.40 23.36 -21.25
CA LYS A 309 5.38 22.68 -20.39
C LYS A 309 5.78 23.67 -19.29
N MET A 310 5.50 23.32 -18.04
CA MET A 310 6.05 24.05 -16.91
C MET A 310 7.56 23.95 -16.98
N ASN A 311 8.22 25.09 -17.19
CA ASN A 311 9.66 25.17 -16.96
C ASN A 311 9.82 25.33 -15.46
N GLU A 312 10.07 24.22 -14.76
CA GLU A 312 10.32 24.25 -13.32
C GLU A 312 11.53 25.14 -13.05
N SER A 313 11.28 26.36 -12.59
CA SER A 313 12.34 27.31 -12.25
C SER A 313 12.96 27.02 -10.89
N ASP A 314 12.29 26.18 -10.09
CA ASP A 314 12.69 25.83 -8.74
C ASP A 314 13.36 24.45 -8.73
N THR A 315 14.70 24.45 -8.71
CA THR A 315 15.51 23.23 -8.76
C THR A 315 15.18 22.28 -7.62
N TRP A 316 14.71 22.78 -6.47
CA TRP A 316 14.30 21.92 -5.35
C TRP A 316 13.16 20.98 -5.74
N PHE A 317 12.15 21.45 -6.48
CA PHE A 317 11.02 20.59 -6.88
C PHE A 317 11.44 19.55 -7.91
N GLU A 318 12.28 19.93 -8.87
CA GLU A 318 12.81 19.00 -9.88
C GLU A 318 13.65 17.90 -9.21
N ASP A 319 14.62 18.29 -8.37
CA ASP A 319 15.51 17.36 -7.68
C ASP A 319 14.71 16.42 -6.76
N LYS A 320 13.76 16.97 -5.99
CA LYS A 320 12.92 16.16 -5.08
C LYS A 320 11.95 15.26 -5.81
N PHE A 321 11.37 15.70 -6.93
CA PHE A 321 10.52 14.85 -7.74
C PHE A 321 11.30 13.63 -8.26
N GLN A 322 12.52 13.86 -8.78
CA GLN A 322 13.36 12.77 -9.26
C GLN A 322 13.82 11.83 -8.14
N GLU A 323 14.13 12.37 -6.95
CA GLU A 323 14.45 11.58 -5.75
C GLU A 323 13.28 10.64 -5.38
N VAL A 324 12.06 11.18 -5.33
CA VAL A 324 10.84 10.43 -5.00
C VAL A 324 10.55 9.34 -6.03
N GLU A 325 10.71 9.62 -7.32
CA GLU A 325 10.53 8.62 -8.38
C GLU A 325 11.57 7.48 -8.29
N ASN A 326 12.83 7.83 -8.02
CA ASN A 326 13.89 6.85 -7.85
C ASN A 326 13.66 5.97 -6.62
N GLU A 327 13.28 6.58 -5.50
CA GLU A 327 12.94 5.85 -4.27
C GLU A 327 11.74 4.92 -4.49
N GLU A 328 10.69 5.39 -5.16
CA GLU A 328 9.51 4.57 -5.47
C GLU A 328 9.90 3.33 -6.29
N GLN A 329 10.75 3.49 -7.31
CA GLN A 329 11.24 2.38 -8.13
C GLN A 329 12.07 1.39 -7.32
N GLN A 330 12.94 1.87 -6.44
CA GLN A 330 13.75 1.02 -5.58
C GLN A 330 12.88 0.23 -4.58
N LEU A 331 11.91 0.89 -3.93
CA LEU A 331 10.99 0.23 -3.02
C LEU A 331 10.10 -0.79 -3.73
N ARG A 332 9.67 -0.53 -4.98
CA ARG A 332 8.91 -1.50 -5.79
C ARG A 332 9.73 -2.76 -6.07
N LYS A 333 11.02 -2.61 -6.40
CA LYS A 333 11.92 -3.76 -6.59
C LYS A 333 12.10 -4.54 -5.29
N LEU A 334 12.35 -3.86 -4.18
CA LEU A 334 12.50 -4.49 -2.86
C LEU A 334 11.21 -5.22 -2.45
N HIS A 335 10.04 -4.60 -2.64
CA HIS A 335 8.75 -5.20 -2.37
C HIS A 335 8.54 -6.50 -3.16
N ALA A 336 8.88 -6.53 -4.45
CA ALA A 336 8.77 -7.74 -5.26
C ALA A 336 9.66 -8.88 -4.74
N LEU A 337 10.87 -8.56 -4.27
CA LEU A 337 11.77 -9.54 -3.65
C LEU A 337 11.22 -10.05 -2.31
N VAL A 338 10.63 -9.18 -1.49
CA VAL A 338 10.04 -9.56 -0.21
C VAL A 338 8.74 -10.36 -0.38
N ASP A 339 7.89 -10.02 -1.34
CA ASP A 339 6.72 -10.85 -1.70
C ASP A 339 7.16 -12.25 -2.15
N SER A 340 8.20 -12.34 -2.96
CA SER A 340 8.82 -13.62 -3.31
C SER A 340 9.33 -14.36 -2.06
N LEU A 341 10.02 -13.70 -1.13
CA LEU A 341 10.47 -14.29 0.13
C LEU A 341 9.30 -14.86 0.96
N VAL A 342 8.19 -14.12 1.08
CA VAL A 342 6.99 -14.58 1.78
C VAL A 342 6.45 -15.85 1.15
N ASN A 343 6.37 -15.90 -0.19
CA ASN A 343 5.88 -17.08 -0.91
C ASN A 343 6.80 -18.30 -0.72
N HIS A 344 8.12 -18.12 -0.82
CA HIS A 344 9.08 -19.20 -0.54
C HIS A 344 9.01 -19.69 0.91
N ARG A 345 8.77 -18.79 1.88
CA ARG A 345 8.61 -19.17 3.29
C ARG A 345 7.36 -20.03 3.51
N LYS A 346 6.24 -19.68 2.86
CA LYS A 346 5.00 -20.46 2.89
C LYS A 346 5.19 -21.83 2.23
N GLU A 347 5.92 -21.90 1.12
CA GLU A 347 6.27 -23.17 0.48
C GLU A 347 7.16 -24.04 1.39
N LEU A 348 8.18 -23.45 2.01
CA LEU A 348 9.04 -24.14 2.97
C LEU A 348 8.21 -24.71 4.14
N CYS A 349 7.29 -23.92 4.69
CA CYS A 349 6.36 -24.38 5.71
C CYS A 349 5.56 -25.61 5.25
N GLY A 350 5.00 -25.57 4.04
CA GLY A 350 4.25 -26.69 3.47
C GLY A 350 5.10 -27.95 3.27
N ASN A 351 6.32 -27.80 2.76
CA ASN A 351 7.26 -28.90 2.54
C ASN A 351 7.72 -29.52 3.87
N THR A 352 8.01 -28.70 4.89
CA THR A 352 8.34 -29.16 6.24
C THR A 352 7.19 -29.95 6.85
N ALA A 353 5.94 -29.50 6.69
CA ALA A 353 4.77 -30.22 7.17
C ALA A 353 4.62 -31.61 6.52
N VAL A 354 4.90 -31.72 5.23
CA VAL A 354 4.90 -33.02 4.51
C VAL A 354 6.04 -33.91 5.00
N PHE A 355 7.22 -33.34 5.21
CA PHE A 355 8.37 -34.06 5.74
C PHE A 355 8.10 -34.61 7.15
N ALA A 356 7.59 -33.79 8.07
CA ALA A 356 7.22 -34.20 9.42
C ALA A 356 6.25 -35.40 9.42
N LYS A 357 5.17 -35.31 8.62
CA LYS A 357 4.20 -36.40 8.46
C LYS A 357 4.85 -37.67 7.90
N SER A 358 5.71 -37.53 6.91
CA SER A 358 6.40 -38.67 6.28
C SER A 358 7.35 -39.36 7.27
N MET A 359 8.07 -38.58 8.09
CA MET A 359 8.96 -39.11 9.13
C MET A 359 8.17 -39.81 10.25
N ALA A 360 7.01 -39.28 10.63
CA ALA A 360 6.13 -39.95 11.59
C ALA A 360 5.62 -41.30 11.05
N MET A 361 5.23 -41.35 9.77
CA MET A 361 4.82 -42.60 9.12
C MET A 361 5.96 -43.61 9.05
N LEU A 362 7.18 -43.17 8.72
CA LEU A 362 8.37 -44.03 8.69
C LEU A 362 8.68 -44.57 10.09
N GLY A 363 8.63 -43.72 11.12
CA GLY A 363 8.81 -44.14 12.51
C GLY A 363 7.79 -45.21 12.95
N ASN A 364 6.54 -45.13 12.48
CA ASN A 364 5.52 -46.15 12.76
C ASN A 364 5.75 -47.47 12.02
N SER A 365 6.45 -47.45 10.89
CA SER A 365 6.77 -48.67 10.12
C SER A 365 8.06 -49.35 10.56
N GLU A 366 8.86 -48.69 11.40
CA GLU A 366 10.18 -49.15 11.80
C GLU A 366 10.11 -50.16 12.96
N ASP A 367 10.74 -51.33 12.78
CA ASP A 367 10.75 -52.40 13.78
C ASP A 367 11.73 -52.12 14.93
N ASN A 368 12.84 -51.42 14.64
CA ASN A 368 13.78 -51.03 15.68
C ASN A 368 13.19 -49.92 16.56
N THR A 369 12.86 -50.25 17.80
CA THR A 369 12.22 -49.32 18.74
C THR A 369 13.03 -48.04 19.01
N ALA A 370 14.37 -48.09 18.98
CA ALA A 370 15.21 -46.92 19.18
C ALA A 370 15.15 -45.97 17.96
N LEU A 371 15.25 -46.53 16.76
CA LEU A 371 15.15 -45.78 15.51
C LEU A 371 13.73 -45.23 15.30
N SER A 372 12.71 -46.05 15.55
CA SER A 372 11.29 -45.65 15.52
C SER A 372 11.03 -44.44 16.42
N ARG A 373 11.48 -44.50 17.69
CA ARG A 373 11.36 -43.38 18.65
C ARG A 373 12.01 -42.11 18.12
N ALA A 374 13.22 -42.20 17.59
CA ALA A 374 13.94 -41.02 17.11
C ALA A 374 13.33 -40.42 15.84
N LEU A 375 12.80 -41.24 14.94
CA LEU A 375 12.04 -40.77 13.76
C LEU A 375 10.76 -40.05 14.18
N SER A 376 10.03 -40.56 15.18
CA SER A 376 8.87 -39.86 15.74
C SER A 376 9.26 -38.53 16.39
N GLN A 377 10.38 -38.48 17.13
CA GLN A 377 10.84 -37.21 17.72
C GLN A 377 11.34 -36.21 16.68
N LEU A 378 11.97 -36.69 15.60
CA LEU A 378 12.34 -35.84 14.47
C LEU A 378 11.09 -35.25 13.80
N ALA A 379 10.04 -36.06 13.62
CA ALA A 379 8.75 -35.57 13.12
C ALA A 379 8.16 -34.47 14.04
N GLU A 380 8.20 -34.64 15.36
CA GLU A 380 7.74 -33.62 16.31
C GLU A 380 8.58 -32.33 16.27
N VAL A 381 9.89 -32.43 15.99
CA VAL A 381 10.78 -31.27 15.81
C VAL A 381 10.41 -30.53 14.54
N GLU A 382 10.19 -31.26 13.45
CA GLU A 382 9.81 -30.69 12.15
C GLU A 382 8.41 -30.05 12.20
N ASP A 383 7.43 -30.64 12.93
CA ASP A 383 6.12 -30.00 13.20
C ASP A 383 6.28 -28.65 13.94
N LYS A 384 7.24 -28.55 14.87
CA LYS A 384 7.55 -27.28 15.54
C LYS A 384 8.27 -26.30 14.61
N MET A 385 9.11 -26.79 13.70
CA MET A 385 9.78 -25.98 12.68
C MET A 385 8.80 -25.44 11.64
N GLU A 386 7.81 -26.23 11.23
CA GLU A 386 6.68 -25.79 10.40
C GLU A 386 6.02 -24.55 11.04
N GLN A 387 5.65 -24.63 12.32
CA GLN A 387 5.03 -23.51 13.02
C GLN A 387 5.94 -22.26 13.05
N LEU A 388 7.25 -22.44 13.23
CA LEU A 388 8.20 -21.33 13.15
C LEU A 388 8.28 -20.72 11.74
N HIS A 389 8.26 -21.53 10.69
CA HIS A 389 8.24 -21.04 9.31
C HIS A 389 6.94 -20.29 9.00
N GLN A 390 5.81 -20.75 9.53
CA GLN A 390 4.53 -20.04 9.44
C GLN A 390 4.58 -18.68 10.16
N GLU A 391 5.14 -18.61 11.37
CA GLU A 391 5.35 -17.35 12.11
C GLU A 391 6.32 -16.40 11.37
N GLN A 392 7.39 -16.93 10.78
CA GLN A 392 8.32 -16.16 9.93
C GLN A 392 7.60 -15.59 8.71
N ALA A 393 6.82 -16.41 7.99
CA ALA A 393 6.07 -15.97 6.82
C ALA A 393 5.09 -14.85 7.18
N ALA A 394 4.44 -14.95 8.34
CA ALA A 394 3.57 -13.89 8.85
C ALA A 394 4.35 -12.61 9.17
N SER A 395 5.56 -12.71 9.74
CA SER A 395 6.41 -11.55 10.06
C SER A 395 6.94 -10.88 8.78
N ASP A 396 7.45 -11.67 7.84
CA ASP A 396 7.90 -11.25 6.50
C ASP A 396 6.77 -10.47 5.80
N PHE A 397 5.53 -10.97 5.88
CA PHE A 397 4.35 -10.36 5.27
C PHE A 397 3.86 -9.10 6.02
N PHE A 398 3.42 -9.23 7.28
CA PHE A 398 2.70 -8.18 8.00
C PHE A 398 3.59 -7.02 8.47
N ILE A 399 4.87 -7.28 8.72
CA ILE A 399 5.81 -6.27 9.19
C ILE A 399 6.55 -5.65 8.01
N PHE A 400 7.16 -6.47 7.13
CA PHE A 400 8.08 -5.96 6.12
C PHE A 400 7.42 -5.69 4.76
N GLU A 401 6.77 -6.68 4.15
CA GLU A 401 6.12 -6.51 2.84
C GLU A 401 5.06 -5.38 2.89
N GLU A 402 4.19 -5.42 3.89
CA GLU A 402 3.14 -4.43 4.07
C GLU A 402 3.67 -3.02 4.36
N LEU A 403 4.83 -2.88 5.03
CA LEU A 403 5.50 -1.60 5.20
C LEU A 403 5.94 -1.03 3.86
N LEU A 404 6.59 -1.85 3.03
CA LEU A 404 7.05 -1.44 1.70
C LEU A 404 5.86 -1.06 0.81
N ALA A 405 4.82 -1.90 0.80
CA ALA A 405 3.61 -1.65 0.03
C ALA A 405 2.97 -0.30 0.42
N ASP A 406 2.96 0.01 1.72
CA ASP A 406 2.41 1.24 2.24
C ASP A 406 3.19 2.49 1.82
N TYR A 407 4.53 2.45 1.94
CA TYR A 407 5.37 3.56 1.51
C TYR A 407 5.40 3.75 -0.01
N ILE A 408 5.30 2.69 -0.81
CA ILE A 408 5.10 2.80 -2.26
C ILE A 408 3.84 3.60 -2.57
N ARG A 409 2.72 3.29 -1.90
CA ARG A 409 1.46 4.01 -2.12
C ARG A 409 1.56 5.48 -1.70
N LEU A 410 2.26 5.78 -0.61
CA LEU A 410 2.45 7.15 -0.14
C LEU A 410 3.39 7.98 -1.02
N LEU A 411 4.44 7.38 -1.57
CA LEU A 411 5.27 8.03 -2.58
C LEU A 411 4.44 8.36 -3.82
N GLY A 412 3.51 7.48 -4.22
CA GLY A 412 2.51 7.77 -5.24
C GLY A 412 1.60 8.96 -4.87
N ALA A 413 1.14 9.06 -3.62
CA ALA A 413 0.36 10.20 -3.14
C ALA A 413 1.19 11.51 -3.11
N MET A 414 2.48 11.43 -2.77
CA MET A 414 3.40 12.55 -2.81
C MET A 414 3.62 13.05 -4.25
N ARG A 415 3.79 12.14 -5.23
CA ARG A 415 3.79 12.49 -6.67
C ARG A 415 2.52 13.24 -7.07
N GLY A 416 1.36 12.81 -6.58
CA GLY A 416 0.11 13.53 -6.77
C GLY A 416 0.10 14.97 -6.22
N CYS A 417 0.90 15.26 -5.19
CA CYS A 417 1.05 16.63 -4.66
C CYS A 417 1.90 17.52 -5.58
N PHE A 418 2.96 16.96 -6.19
CA PHE A 418 3.72 17.65 -7.24
C PHE A 418 2.82 17.94 -8.47
N ASP A 419 2.02 16.97 -8.91
CA ASP A 419 1.04 17.16 -10.00
C ASP A 419 0.04 18.27 -9.67
N GLN A 420 -0.43 18.34 -8.42
CA GLN A 420 -1.33 19.40 -8.00
C GLN A 420 -0.68 20.79 -8.08
N ARG A 421 0.60 20.90 -7.72
CA ARG A 421 1.36 22.15 -7.88
C ARG A 421 1.46 22.55 -9.36
N ILE A 422 1.73 21.59 -10.25
CA ILE A 422 1.75 21.82 -11.70
C ILE A 422 0.37 22.32 -12.19
N ARG A 423 -0.73 21.73 -11.70
CA ARG A 423 -2.10 22.20 -12.04
C ARG A 423 -2.39 23.60 -11.52
N ALA A 424 -1.92 23.95 -10.32
CA ALA A 424 -2.07 25.30 -9.78
C ALA A 424 -1.31 26.33 -10.64
N TRP A 425 -0.08 25.99 -11.06
CA TRP A 425 0.70 26.80 -11.98
C TRP A 425 0.00 26.98 -13.35
N GLN A 426 -0.53 25.89 -13.92
CA GLN A 426 -1.25 25.94 -15.20
C GLN A 426 -2.45 26.88 -15.14
N ARG A 427 -3.26 26.80 -14.07
CA ARG A 427 -4.41 27.70 -13.87
C ARG A 427 -3.97 29.16 -13.78
N TRP A 428 -2.86 29.43 -13.10
CA TRP A 428 -2.28 30.77 -13.04
C TRP A 428 -1.84 31.28 -14.42
N GLN A 429 -1.12 30.46 -15.19
CA GLN A 429 -0.68 30.83 -16.55
C GLN A 429 -1.83 31.01 -17.54
N GLU A 430 -2.87 30.17 -17.46
CA GLU A 430 -4.08 30.30 -18.28
C GLU A 430 -4.83 31.60 -17.96
N ALA A 431 -4.94 31.97 -16.68
CA ALA A 431 -5.51 33.24 -16.26
C ALA A 431 -4.66 34.42 -16.74
N GLN A 432 -3.32 34.33 -16.67
CA GLN A 432 -2.40 35.33 -17.17
C GLN A 432 -2.55 35.54 -18.69
N GLY A 433 -2.62 34.44 -19.45
CA GLY A 433 -2.87 34.50 -20.89
C GLY A 433 -4.25 35.08 -21.23
N THR A 434 -5.26 34.81 -20.42
CA THR A 434 -6.60 35.39 -20.57
C THR A 434 -6.59 36.90 -20.31
N LEU A 435 -5.93 37.34 -19.24
CA LEU A 435 -5.74 38.75 -18.92
C LEU A 435 -5.03 39.49 -20.06
N GLN A 436 -3.97 38.89 -20.63
CA GLN A 436 -3.25 39.47 -21.76
C GLN A 436 -4.17 39.68 -22.98
N LYS A 437 -5.00 38.68 -23.32
CA LYS A 437 -6.00 38.80 -24.39
C LYS A 437 -7.03 39.91 -24.12
N LYS A 438 -7.44 40.08 -22.85
CA LYS A 438 -8.37 41.16 -22.45
C LYS A 438 -7.73 42.54 -22.61
N ARG A 439 -6.47 42.72 -22.21
CA ARG A 439 -5.69 43.94 -22.43
C ARG A 439 -5.52 44.28 -23.92
N GLU A 440 -5.24 43.28 -24.76
CA GLU A 440 -5.18 43.47 -26.22
C GLU A 440 -6.55 43.86 -26.82
N ALA A 441 -7.64 43.29 -26.30
CA ALA A 441 -8.99 43.65 -26.72
C ALA A 441 -9.36 45.09 -26.32
N GLU A 442 -9.01 45.53 -25.11
CA GLU A 442 -9.16 46.92 -24.68
C GLU A 442 -8.38 47.87 -25.59
N ALA A 443 -7.12 47.56 -25.88
CA ALA A 443 -6.31 48.36 -26.80
C ALA A 443 -7.00 48.51 -28.16
N LYS A 444 -7.52 47.41 -28.74
CA LYS A 444 -8.27 47.45 -30.01
C LYS A 444 -9.54 48.32 -29.92
N LEU A 445 -10.27 48.27 -28.81
CA LEU A 445 -11.47 49.10 -28.58
C LEU A 445 -11.12 50.59 -28.47
N LEU A 446 -9.99 50.90 -27.83
CA LEU A 446 -9.46 52.25 -27.71
C LEU A 446 -9.08 52.82 -29.09
N TRP A 447 -8.39 52.03 -29.92
CA TRP A 447 -8.11 52.39 -31.31
C TRP A 447 -9.37 52.54 -32.18
N ALA A 448 -10.42 51.76 -31.90
CA ALA A 448 -11.70 51.81 -32.62
C ALA A 448 -12.66 52.92 -32.16
N ASN A 449 -12.27 53.74 -31.17
CA ASN A 449 -13.05 54.85 -30.60
C ASN A 449 -14.47 54.48 -30.14
N LYS A 450 -14.62 53.36 -29.41
CA LYS A 450 -15.90 52.87 -28.85
C LYS A 450 -15.95 53.02 -27.32
N PRO A 451 -16.25 54.22 -26.78
CA PRO A 451 -16.13 54.52 -25.35
C PRO A 451 -17.09 53.69 -24.48
N ASP A 452 -18.30 53.37 -24.96
CA ASP A 452 -19.31 52.62 -24.19
C ASP A 452 -18.86 51.19 -23.85
N LYS A 453 -18.04 50.56 -24.71
CA LYS A 453 -17.49 49.22 -24.50
C LYS A 453 -16.14 49.23 -23.79
N LEU A 454 -15.49 50.39 -23.72
CA LEU A 454 -14.17 50.53 -23.12
C LEU A 454 -14.25 50.41 -21.60
N GLN A 455 -15.29 50.97 -20.97
CA GLN A 455 -15.47 50.84 -19.52
C GLN A 455 -15.67 49.38 -19.12
N GLN A 456 -16.53 48.65 -19.83
CA GLN A 456 -16.73 47.21 -19.61
C GLN A 456 -15.42 46.42 -19.75
N ALA A 457 -14.61 46.71 -20.76
CA ALA A 457 -13.31 46.04 -20.95
C ALA A 457 -12.33 46.32 -19.79
N LYS A 458 -12.34 47.54 -19.25
CA LYS A 458 -11.54 47.90 -18.07
C LYS A 458 -11.99 47.16 -16.82
N ASP A 459 -13.30 47.09 -16.58
CA ASP A 459 -13.86 46.37 -15.45
C ASP A 459 -13.52 44.87 -15.53
N GLU A 460 -13.62 44.26 -16.72
CA GLU A 460 -13.19 42.88 -16.97
C GLU A 460 -11.68 42.69 -16.73
N ILE A 461 -10.84 43.65 -17.14
CA ILE A 461 -9.40 43.60 -16.88
C ILE A 461 -9.11 43.60 -15.39
N THR A 462 -9.75 44.49 -14.62
CA THR A 462 -9.58 44.55 -13.16
C THR A 462 -10.03 43.25 -12.48
N GLU A 463 -11.12 42.64 -12.94
CA GLU A 463 -11.56 41.32 -12.46
C GLU A 463 -10.51 40.22 -12.75
N TRP A 464 -9.97 40.18 -13.97
CA TRP A 464 -8.95 39.21 -14.35
C TRP A 464 -7.60 39.45 -13.68
N GLU A 465 -7.22 40.70 -13.42
CA GLU A 465 -6.05 41.06 -12.60
C GLU A 465 -6.18 40.49 -11.19
N SER A 466 -7.36 40.68 -10.56
CA SER A 466 -7.64 40.08 -9.25
C SER A 466 -7.56 38.55 -9.28
N ARG A 467 -8.07 37.90 -10.33
CA ARG A 467 -8.00 36.43 -10.49
C ARG A 467 -6.57 35.93 -10.67
N VAL A 468 -5.76 36.60 -11.48
CA VAL A 468 -4.34 36.27 -11.66
C VAL A 468 -3.62 36.33 -10.31
N THR A 469 -3.78 37.44 -9.58
CA THR A 469 -3.16 37.59 -8.25
C THR A 469 -3.63 36.54 -7.27
N GLN A 470 -4.91 36.12 -7.34
CA GLN A 470 -5.41 35.02 -6.51
C GLN A 470 -4.74 33.68 -6.87
N TYR A 471 -4.66 33.33 -8.15
CA TYR A 471 -4.05 32.07 -8.56
C TYR A 471 -2.54 32.01 -8.34
N GLU A 472 -1.86 33.14 -8.43
CA GLU A 472 -0.45 33.27 -8.04
C GLU A 472 -0.26 32.92 -6.55
N ARG A 473 -1.07 33.53 -5.67
CA ARG A 473 -1.06 33.22 -4.23
C ARG A 473 -1.42 31.76 -3.94
N ASP A 474 -2.36 31.19 -4.70
CA ASP A 474 -2.75 29.79 -4.55
C ASP A 474 -1.59 28.85 -4.96
N PHE A 475 -0.88 29.16 -6.05
CA PHE A 475 0.32 28.42 -6.47
C PHE A 475 1.42 28.47 -5.40
N ASP A 476 1.72 29.67 -4.87
CA ASP A 476 2.73 29.83 -3.81
C ASP A 476 2.34 29.05 -2.54
N ARG A 477 1.07 29.14 -2.13
CA ARG A 477 0.55 28.42 -0.97
C ARG A 477 0.65 26.89 -1.13
N VAL A 478 0.29 26.38 -2.31
CA VAL A 478 0.44 24.94 -2.62
C VAL A 478 1.92 24.57 -2.58
N GLY A 479 2.81 25.36 -3.18
CA GLY A 479 4.26 25.11 -3.15
C GLY A 479 4.83 25.04 -1.72
N MET A 480 4.45 25.98 -0.86
CA MET A 480 4.86 25.96 0.56
C MET A 480 4.33 24.73 1.30
N THR A 481 3.08 24.35 1.03
CA THR A 481 2.45 23.19 1.66
C THR A 481 3.13 21.89 1.21
N VAL A 482 3.37 21.71 -0.10
CA VAL A 482 4.07 20.53 -0.62
C VAL A 482 5.47 20.39 0.00
N ARG A 483 6.23 21.49 0.14
CA ARG A 483 7.53 21.47 0.83
C ARG A 483 7.43 20.98 2.27
N LYS A 484 6.48 21.53 3.03
CA LYS A 484 6.24 21.11 4.43
C LYS A 484 5.87 19.63 4.51
N GLU A 485 4.99 19.18 3.61
CA GLU A 485 4.50 17.81 3.59
C GLU A 485 5.59 16.79 3.21
N VAL A 486 6.46 17.13 2.26
CA VAL A 486 7.62 16.30 1.89
C VAL A 486 8.57 16.15 3.08
N LEU A 487 8.91 17.23 3.76
CA LEU A 487 9.78 17.19 4.95
C LEU A 487 9.18 16.34 6.08
N ARG A 488 7.88 16.55 6.39
CA ARG A 488 7.16 15.74 7.38
C ARG A 488 7.19 14.26 7.01
N PHE A 489 6.89 13.94 5.76
CA PHE A 489 6.89 12.57 5.26
C PHE A 489 8.26 11.91 5.39
N GLU A 490 9.35 12.59 5.02
CA GLU A 490 10.71 12.03 5.11
C GLU A 490 11.08 11.68 6.56
N LYS A 491 10.71 12.54 7.51
CA LYS A 491 10.92 12.33 8.95
C LYS A 491 10.09 11.16 9.49
N GLU A 492 8.81 11.11 9.15
CA GLU A 492 7.91 9.99 9.50
C GLU A 492 8.43 8.67 8.90
N LYS A 493 8.81 8.68 7.62
CA LYS A 493 9.42 7.55 6.91
C LYS A 493 10.64 7.01 7.66
N ALA A 494 11.61 7.86 7.98
CA ALA A 494 12.82 7.42 8.68
C ALA A 494 12.49 6.79 10.04
N LYS A 495 11.57 7.40 10.80
CA LYS A 495 11.14 6.89 12.12
C LYS A 495 10.44 5.54 12.01
N ASP A 496 9.49 5.42 11.08
CA ASP A 496 8.66 4.22 10.93
C ASP A 496 9.50 3.05 10.38
N PHE A 497 10.31 3.27 9.34
CA PHE A 497 11.22 2.25 8.83
C PHE A 497 12.17 1.76 9.92
N LYS A 498 12.78 2.66 10.69
CA LYS A 498 13.64 2.28 11.81
C LYS A 498 12.90 1.40 12.82
N SER A 499 11.70 1.83 13.25
CA SER A 499 10.92 1.07 14.24
C SER A 499 10.51 -0.30 13.72
N GLN A 500 10.04 -0.39 12.48
CA GLN A 500 9.54 -1.63 11.91
C GLN A 500 10.65 -2.61 11.52
N ILE A 501 11.78 -2.12 11.01
CA ILE A 501 12.96 -2.96 10.73
C ILE A 501 13.50 -3.57 12.03
N ILE A 502 13.57 -2.79 13.12
CA ILE A 502 13.99 -3.32 14.42
C ILE A 502 13.06 -4.46 14.87
N LYS A 503 11.73 -4.23 14.84
CA LYS A 503 10.74 -5.26 15.19
C LYS A 503 10.87 -6.51 14.33
N TYR A 504 11.09 -6.34 13.03
CA TYR A 504 11.29 -7.45 12.09
C TYR A 504 12.55 -8.26 12.42
N LEU A 505 13.69 -7.59 12.65
CA LEU A 505 14.94 -8.26 13.00
C LEU A 505 14.86 -8.95 14.38
N GLU A 506 14.16 -8.36 15.35
CA GLU A 506 13.88 -9.00 16.63
C GLU A 506 13.04 -10.28 16.48
N ALA A 507 12.01 -10.25 15.64
CA ALA A 507 11.20 -11.43 15.33
C ALA A 507 12.04 -12.54 14.65
N MET A 508 12.90 -12.17 13.69
CA MET A 508 13.83 -13.12 13.06
C MET A 508 14.79 -13.73 14.07
N LEU A 509 15.39 -12.91 14.95
CA LEU A 509 16.31 -13.38 16.00
C LEU A 509 15.63 -14.37 16.95
N GLN A 510 14.42 -14.04 17.42
CA GLN A 510 13.65 -14.92 18.30
C GLN A 510 13.31 -16.25 17.63
N SER A 511 12.96 -16.21 16.34
CA SER A 511 12.71 -17.43 15.55
C SER A 511 13.95 -18.31 15.46
N GLN A 512 15.13 -17.73 15.17
CA GLN A 512 16.39 -18.47 15.12
C GLN A 512 16.78 -19.07 16.49
N GLN A 513 16.56 -18.33 17.57
CA GLN A 513 16.80 -18.85 18.94
C GLN A 513 15.89 -20.03 19.28
N ARG A 514 14.63 -20.04 18.82
CA ARG A 514 13.72 -21.17 19.01
C ARG A 514 14.15 -22.38 18.16
N LEU A 515 14.58 -22.15 16.92
CA LEU A 515 15.10 -23.19 16.04
C LEU A 515 16.29 -23.93 16.67
N ILE A 516 17.27 -23.18 17.21
CA ILE A 516 18.42 -23.77 17.91
C ILE A 516 17.97 -24.68 19.05
N LYS A 517 17.03 -24.21 19.89
CA LYS A 517 16.51 -25.00 21.02
C LYS A 517 15.83 -26.30 20.59
N PHE A 518 15.13 -26.29 19.45
CA PHE A 518 14.49 -27.49 18.92
C PHE A 518 15.52 -28.54 18.50
N TRP A 519 16.58 -28.13 17.78
CA TRP A 519 17.67 -29.03 17.40
C TRP A 519 18.49 -29.50 18.59
N GLU A 520 18.80 -28.64 19.55
CA GLU A 520 19.51 -29.01 20.79
C GLU A 520 18.73 -30.06 21.60
N ALA A 521 17.40 -29.93 21.65
CA ALA A 521 16.53 -30.88 22.33
C ALA A 521 16.50 -32.25 21.62
N PHE A 522 16.63 -32.27 20.29
CA PHE A 522 16.65 -33.50 19.49
C PHE A 522 18.01 -34.22 19.50
N LEU A 523 19.10 -33.47 19.64
CA LEU A 523 20.47 -33.99 19.51
C LEU A 523 20.78 -35.25 20.35
N PRO A 524 20.33 -35.39 21.63
CA PRO A 524 20.59 -36.60 22.41
C PRO A 524 19.96 -37.86 21.81
N GLU A 525 18.78 -37.73 21.19
CA GLU A 525 18.03 -38.85 20.62
C GLU A 525 18.66 -39.31 19.32
N ALA A 526 19.12 -38.37 18.49
CA ALA A 526 19.93 -38.70 17.31
C ALA A 526 21.22 -39.47 17.69
N LYS A 527 21.88 -39.07 18.79
CA LYS A 527 23.08 -39.76 19.30
C LYS A 527 22.80 -41.12 19.92
N ALA A 528 21.57 -41.42 20.31
CA ALA A 528 21.21 -42.71 20.91
C ALA A 528 21.09 -43.83 19.86
N ILE A 529 21.04 -43.49 18.57
CA ILE A 529 20.92 -44.44 17.44
C ILE A 529 22.29 -44.69 16.78
N ALA A 530 23.21 -43.73 16.86
CA ALA A 530 24.58 -43.82 16.34
C ALA A 530 25.45 -44.70 17.24
#